data_AF-A0A6Y2UUP4-F1
#
_entry.id   AF-A0A6Y2UUP4-F1
#
_cell.length_a   1.000
_cell.length_b   1.000
_cell.length_c   1.000
_cell.angle_alpha   90.00
_cell.angle_beta   90.00
_cell.angle_gamma   90.00
#
_symmetry.space_group_name_H-M   'P 1'
#
loop_
_entity.id
_entity.type
_entity.pdbx_description
1 polymer ?
#
loop_
_entity_poly.entity_id
_entity_poly.type
_entity_poly.pdbx_seq_one_letter_code
_entity_poly.pdbx_strand_id
1 'polypeptide(L)'
;MEAVWVAGCSSYETTGVIHLLSGCGISAELFRPGEQLRTRDTLILCFSSAPFLGWWRYLKITQWVMHRYDIQLIVLCPDEVHRAGIVCGRNTVVVNGERSCIHLSRSLQQAVQRRLPEAILAPYRECVRLFFLERAVQTLRIHPAGESDCPAARRAYYRRYRIVQRLGFISLLKLKVFMAGFVG
;
A
#
# COMPACT_ATOMS: atom_id res chain seq x y z
N MET A 1 1.31 14.43 23.13
CA MET A 1 0.05 13.72 22.85
C MET A 1 0.18 13.19 21.44
N GLU A 2 -0.01 11.89 21.23
CA GLU A 2 0.05 11.26 19.91
C GLU A 2 -1.20 11.69 19.13
N ALA A 3 -1.01 12.35 17.98
CA ALA A 3 -2.12 12.81 17.15
C ALA A 3 -2.47 11.77 16.07
N VAL A 4 -3.76 11.67 15.74
CA VAL A 4 -4.23 10.85 14.62
C VAL A 4 -4.62 11.79 13.48
N TRP A 5 -3.88 11.69 12.39
CA TRP A 5 -4.05 12.48 11.18
C TRP A 5 -4.69 11.64 10.08
N VAL A 6 -5.59 12.23 9.30
CA VAL A 6 -6.27 11.56 8.18
C VAL A 6 -6.01 12.36 6.91
N ALA A 7 -5.48 11.71 5.87
CA ALA A 7 -5.26 12.32 4.56
C ALA A 7 -5.79 11.39 3.46
N GLY A 8 -6.27 11.94 2.35
CA GLY A 8 -6.79 11.13 1.26
C GLY A 8 -7.13 11.96 0.03
N CYS A 9 -7.47 11.28 -1.06
CA CYS A 9 -7.89 11.93 -2.30
C CYS A 9 -9.39 12.23 -2.34
N SER A 10 -10.19 11.55 -1.54
CA SER A 10 -11.64 11.70 -1.48
C SER A 10 -12.06 12.31 -0.15
N SER A 11 -12.71 13.48 -0.19
CA SER A 11 -13.21 14.17 1.00
C SER A 11 -14.31 13.38 1.72
N TYR A 12 -15.12 12.62 0.98
CA TYR A 12 -16.12 11.72 1.56
C TYR A 12 -15.47 10.60 2.37
N GLU A 13 -14.38 10.01 1.84
CA GLU A 13 -13.66 8.95 2.51
C GLU A 13 -12.98 9.46 3.79
N THR A 14 -12.27 10.59 3.71
CA THR A 14 -11.58 11.17 4.87
C THR A 14 -12.58 11.60 5.95
N THR A 15 -13.69 12.23 5.57
CA THR A 15 -14.75 12.63 6.52
C THR A 15 -15.41 11.42 7.17
N GLY A 16 -15.71 10.39 6.38
CA GLY A 16 -16.27 9.12 6.89
C GLY A 16 -15.33 8.43 7.87
N VAL A 17 -14.04 8.36 7.57
CA VAL A 17 -13.02 7.77 8.46
C VAL A 17 -12.91 8.55 9.78
N ILE A 18 -12.87 9.88 9.72
CA ILE A 18 -12.86 10.74 10.93
C ILE A 18 -14.11 10.44 11.78
N HIS A 19 -15.29 10.35 11.15
CA HIS A 19 -16.54 10.04 11.86
C HIS A 19 -16.52 8.64 12.50
N LEU A 20 -16.02 7.62 11.79
CA LEU A 20 -15.89 6.26 12.32
C LEU A 20 -14.94 6.20 13.53
N LEU A 21 -13.83 6.94 13.48
CA LEU A 21 -12.87 7.03 14.59
C LEU A 21 -13.46 7.76 15.79
N SER A 22 -14.18 8.87 15.56
CA SER A 22 -14.91 9.61 16.59
C SER A 22 -15.93 8.71 17.30
N GLY A 23 -16.67 7.89 16.56
CA GLY A 23 -17.58 6.89 17.12
C GLY A 23 -16.89 5.82 17.99
N CYS A 24 -15.57 5.64 17.83
CA CYS A 24 -14.74 4.75 18.65
C CYS A 24 -14.04 5.48 19.81
N GLY A 25 -14.32 6.77 20.02
CA GLY A 25 -13.65 7.60 21.02
C GLY A 25 -12.22 8.03 20.64
N ILE A 26 -11.85 7.94 19.37
CA ILE A 26 -10.53 8.36 18.86
C ILE A 26 -10.69 9.74 18.19
N SER A 27 -9.97 10.74 18.70
CA SER A 27 -9.90 12.06 18.05
C SER A 27 -8.96 11.99 16.85
N ALA A 28 -9.47 12.33 15.67
CA ALA A 28 -8.71 12.35 14.44
C ALA A 28 -8.97 13.65 13.66
N GLU A 29 -7.93 14.20 13.08
CA GLU A 29 -7.97 15.47 12.35
C GLU A 29 -7.54 15.29 10.89
N LEU A 30 -8.08 16.13 10.01
CA LEU A 30 -7.69 16.12 8.60
C LEU A 30 -6.29 16.72 8.46
N PHE A 31 -5.36 15.96 7.88
CA PHE A 31 -4.00 16.43 7.61
C PHE A 31 -3.99 17.48 6.49
N ARG A 32 -3.54 18.68 6.79
CA ARG A 32 -3.48 19.80 5.83
C ARG A 32 -2.05 20.16 5.43
N PRO A 33 -1.84 20.73 4.22
CA PRO A 33 -0.55 21.27 3.84
C PRO A 33 -0.05 22.28 4.87
N GLY A 34 1.18 22.09 5.35
CA GLY A 34 1.82 22.94 6.37
C GLY A 34 1.82 22.34 7.77
N GLU A 35 1.01 21.32 8.03
CA GLU A 35 1.07 20.57 9.29
C GLU A 35 2.32 19.69 9.34
N GLN A 36 2.89 19.58 10.53
CA GLN A 36 4.09 18.77 10.77
C GLN A 36 3.72 17.51 11.57
N LEU A 37 3.99 16.36 10.98
CA LEU A 37 3.89 15.07 11.65
C LEU A 37 5.01 14.95 12.69
N ARG A 38 4.63 14.66 13.94
CA ARG A 38 5.57 14.42 15.02
C ARG A 38 5.88 12.93 15.13
N THR A 39 7.01 12.63 15.77
CA THR A 39 7.38 11.24 16.07
C THR A 39 6.26 10.59 16.88
N ARG A 40 5.88 9.35 16.52
CA ARG A 40 4.79 8.56 17.12
C ARG A 40 3.37 9.03 16.79
N ASP A 41 3.19 10.06 15.97
CA ASP A 41 1.86 10.34 15.42
C ASP A 41 1.40 9.17 14.53
N THR A 42 0.09 9.06 14.35
CA THR A 42 -0.52 8.11 13.40
C THR A 42 -1.02 8.88 12.20
N LEU A 43 -0.61 8.50 10.99
CA LEU A 43 -1.19 9.00 9.75
C LEU A 43 -2.02 7.91 9.09
N ILE A 44 -3.27 8.23 8.77
CA ILE A 44 -4.19 7.37 8.04
C ILE A 44 -4.29 7.91 6.60
N LEU A 45 -3.85 7.12 5.63
CA LEU A 45 -3.96 7.40 4.21
C LEU A 45 -5.18 6.69 3.62
N CYS A 46 -6.20 7.46 3.25
CA CYS A 46 -7.45 7.06 2.65
C CYS A 46 -7.31 6.97 1.12
N PHE A 47 -7.03 5.77 0.63
CA PHE A 47 -6.90 5.46 -0.79
C PHE A 47 -7.86 4.35 -1.24
N SER A 48 -8.88 4.00 -0.43
CA SER A 48 -9.80 2.93 -0.80
C SER A 48 -10.71 3.30 -1.95
N SER A 49 -11.02 4.59 -2.13
CA SER A 49 -11.76 5.06 -3.30
C SER A 49 -10.87 5.25 -4.55
N ALA A 50 -9.56 5.03 -4.44
CA ALA A 50 -8.65 5.25 -5.57
C ALA A 50 -8.76 4.10 -6.58
N PRO A 51 -8.79 4.42 -7.90
CA PRO A 51 -8.85 3.39 -8.91
C PRO A 51 -7.61 2.48 -8.86
N PHE A 52 -7.80 1.19 -9.12
CA PHE A 52 -6.70 0.24 -9.21
C PHE A 52 -5.71 0.59 -10.34
N LEU A 53 -6.17 1.29 -11.38
CA LEU A 53 -5.33 1.78 -12.48
C LEU A 53 -4.29 2.78 -11.97
N GLY A 54 -3.01 2.45 -12.17
CA GLY A 54 -1.90 3.32 -11.79
C GLY A 54 -1.74 3.49 -10.27
N TRP A 55 -2.33 2.59 -9.48
CA TRP A 55 -2.30 2.66 -8.02
C TRP A 55 -0.86 2.69 -7.49
N TRP A 56 0.12 2.14 -8.22
CA TRP A 56 1.56 2.25 -7.91
C TRP A 56 2.02 3.66 -7.45
N ARG A 57 1.40 4.74 -7.93
CA ARG A 57 1.68 6.11 -7.49
C ARG A 57 1.47 6.30 -5.97
N TYR A 58 0.42 5.73 -5.42
CA TYR A 58 0.13 5.79 -3.99
C TYR A 58 1.11 4.93 -3.18
N LEU A 59 1.63 3.82 -3.73
CA LEU A 59 2.73 3.08 -3.09
C LEU A 59 3.96 3.98 -2.93
N LYS A 60 4.34 4.76 -3.96
CA LYS A 60 5.44 5.73 -3.85
C LYS A 60 5.18 6.75 -2.72
N ILE A 61 3.95 7.24 -2.58
CA ILE A 61 3.58 8.18 -1.51
C ILE A 61 3.72 7.53 -0.13
N THR A 62 3.13 6.33 0.06
CA THR A 62 3.23 5.61 1.35
C THR A 62 4.69 5.39 1.75
N GLN A 63 5.54 5.01 0.80
CA GLN A 63 6.97 4.82 1.02
C GLN A 63 7.70 6.11 1.35
N TRP A 64 7.42 7.19 0.61
CA TRP A 64 8.02 8.50 0.86
C TRP A 64 7.70 8.99 2.28
N VAL A 65 6.44 8.88 2.70
CA VAL A 65 6.02 9.21 4.07
C VAL A 65 6.77 8.34 5.08
N MET A 66 6.81 7.01 4.86
CA MET A 66 7.50 6.09 5.76
C MET A 66 9.00 6.34 5.90
N HIS A 67 9.67 6.85 4.86
CA HIS A 67 11.10 7.18 4.93
C HIS A 67 11.37 8.52 5.61
N ARG A 68 10.45 9.47 5.48
CA ARG A 68 10.66 10.84 5.97
C ARG A 68 10.25 11.02 7.43
N TYR A 69 9.28 10.24 7.90
CA TYR A 69 8.68 10.42 9.22
C TYR A 69 8.74 9.11 10.03
N ASP A 70 9.07 9.23 11.31
CA ASP A 70 8.99 8.13 12.27
C ASP A 70 7.60 8.09 12.92
N ILE A 71 6.63 7.68 12.11
CA ILE A 71 5.21 7.62 12.46
C ILE A 71 4.67 6.20 12.30
N GLN A 72 3.47 5.98 12.83
CA GLN A 72 2.63 4.88 12.41
C GLN A 72 1.84 5.28 11.17
N LEU A 73 1.86 4.45 10.14
CA LEU A 73 1.12 4.65 8.90
C LEU A 73 0.01 3.60 8.79
N ILE A 74 -1.22 4.04 8.60
CA ILE A 74 -2.35 3.18 8.28
C ILE A 74 -2.76 3.49 6.86
N VAL A 75 -2.86 2.49 5.99
CA VAL A 75 -3.24 2.66 4.59
C VAL A 75 -4.57 1.96 4.35
N LEU A 76 -5.64 2.73 4.13
CA LEU A 76 -6.88 2.19 3.59
C LEU A 76 -6.71 2.00 2.09
N CYS A 77 -6.95 0.80 1.60
CA CYS A 77 -6.77 0.48 0.20
C CYS A 77 -7.93 -0.40 -0.33
N PRO A 78 -8.09 -0.46 -1.66
CA PRO A 78 -9.02 -1.38 -2.31
C PRO A 78 -8.72 -2.85 -1.97
N ASP A 79 -9.71 -3.72 -2.09
CA ASP A 79 -9.55 -5.14 -1.72
C ASP A 79 -8.49 -5.85 -2.57
N GLU A 80 -8.32 -5.50 -3.86
CA GLU A 80 -7.24 -6.06 -4.68
C GLU A 80 -5.86 -5.71 -4.15
N VAL A 81 -5.65 -4.48 -3.67
CA VAL A 81 -4.37 -4.03 -3.14
C VAL A 81 -4.09 -4.70 -1.80
N HIS A 82 -5.12 -4.78 -0.95
CA HIS A 82 -5.04 -5.47 0.34
C HIS A 82 -4.68 -6.95 0.15
N ARG A 83 -5.38 -7.67 -0.74
CA ARG A 83 -5.11 -9.09 -1.03
C ARG A 83 -3.74 -9.33 -1.66
N ALA A 84 -3.23 -8.38 -2.45
CA ALA A 84 -1.91 -8.51 -3.04
C ALA A 84 -0.76 -8.40 -2.02
N GLY A 85 -1.01 -7.85 -0.83
CA GLY A 85 0.02 -7.78 0.23
C GLY A 85 1.24 -6.94 -0.15
N ILE A 86 1.09 -6.03 -1.13
CA ILE A 86 2.18 -5.24 -1.72
C ILE A 86 2.51 -3.99 -0.89
N VAL A 87 1.55 -3.47 -0.12
CA VAL A 87 1.78 -2.41 0.86
C VAL A 87 2.39 -3.05 2.10
N CYS A 88 3.65 -2.73 2.39
CA CYS A 88 4.38 -3.33 3.50
C CYS A 88 5.34 -2.33 4.14
N GLY A 89 5.52 -2.46 5.45
CA GLY A 89 6.40 -1.60 6.23
C GLY A 89 6.29 -1.94 7.72
N ARG A 90 7.38 -1.72 8.47
CA ARG A 90 7.43 -2.07 9.91
C ARG A 90 6.38 -1.33 10.73
N ASN A 91 6.14 -0.06 10.39
CA ASN A 91 5.17 0.80 11.07
C ASN A 91 3.93 1.01 10.21
N THR A 92 3.66 0.08 9.28
CA THR A 92 2.56 0.20 8.32
C THR A 92 1.50 -0.85 8.60
N VAL A 93 0.26 -0.42 8.79
CA VAL A 93 -0.91 -1.29 8.89
C VAL A 93 -1.77 -1.07 7.66
N VAL A 94 -2.11 -2.14 6.96
CA VAL A 94 -2.97 -2.08 5.77
C VAL A 94 -4.39 -2.46 6.19
N VAL A 95 -5.36 -1.66 5.79
CA VAL A 95 -6.78 -1.89 6.08
C VAL A 95 -7.52 -1.95 4.75
N ASN A 96 -8.37 -2.96 4.56
CA ASN A 96 -9.27 -3.01 3.42
C ASN A 96 -10.43 -2.02 3.65
N GLY A 97 -10.49 -0.96 2.85
CA GLY A 97 -11.51 0.09 2.94
C GLY A 97 -12.86 -0.24 2.29
N GLU A 98 -12.95 -1.33 1.53
CA GLU A 98 -14.21 -1.77 0.89
C GLU A 98 -15.07 -2.66 1.79
N ARG A 99 -14.62 -2.97 3.01
CA ARG A 99 -15.41 -3.71 3.98
C ARG A 99 -16.54 -2.86 4.53
N SER A 100 -17.59 -3.51 5.06
CA SER A 100 -18.68 -2.83 5.75
C SER A 100 -18.19 -1.88 6.85
N CYS A 101 -18.93 -0.81 7.14
CA CYS A 101 -18.56 0.20 8.14
C CYS A 101 -18.22 -0.37 9.53
N ILE A 102 -18.93 -1.42 9.98
CA ILE A 102 -18.67 -2.08 11.27
C ILE A 102 -17.28 -2.71 11.29
N HIS A 103 -16.96 -3.47 10.24
CA HIS A 103 -15.64 -4.10 10.09
C HIS A 103 -14.53 -3.06 9.90
N LEU A 104 -14.80 -1.99 9.16
CA LEU A 104 -13.85 -0.91 8.93
C LEU A 104 -13.54 -0.16 10.24
N SER A 105 -14.57 0.23 11.00
CA SER A 105 -14.45 0.87 12.31
C SER A 105 -13.59 0.04 13.27
N ARG A 106 -13.89 -1.25 13.43
CA ARG A 106 -13.08 -2.15 14.28
C ARG A 106 -11.65 -2.27 13.78
N SER A 107 -11.45 -2.39 12.47
CA SER A 107 -10.10 -2.53 11.89
C SER A 107 -9.27 -1.26 12.08
N LEU A 108 -9.87 -0.09 11.93
CA LEU A 108 -9.23 1.20 12.18
C LEU A 108 -8.90 1.40 13.65
N GLN A 109 -9.84 1.08 14.55
CA GLN A 109 -9.61 1.14 15.99
C GLN A 109 -8.43 0.25 16.40
N GLN A 110 -8.41 -1.00 15.95
CA GLN A 110 -7.32 -1.93 16.20
C GLN A 110 -6.00 -1.44 15.60
N ALA A 111 -6.04 -0.88 14.39
CA ALA A 111 -4.85 -0.35 13.74
C ALA A 111 -4.25 0.82 14.52
N VAL A 112 -5.06 1.81 14.92
CA VAL A 112 -4.61 2.98 15.69
C VAL A 112 -4.09 2.58 17.07
N GLN A 113 -4.73 1.61 17.73
CA GLN A 113 -4.31 1.16 19.07
C GLN A 113 -3.09 0.24 19.06
N ARG A 114 -2.67 -0.25 17.88
CA ARG A 114 -1.55 -1.18 17.77
C ARG A 114 -0.24 -0.48 18.12
N ARG A 115 0.24 -0.70 19.34
CA ARG A 115 1.54 -0.17 19.77
C ARG A 115 2.68 -0.79 18.94
N LEU A 116 3.56 0.07 18.47
CA LEU A 116 4.79 -0.29 17.76
C LEU A 116 5.75 -1.04 18.70
N PRO A 117 6.24 -2.24 18.34
CA PRO A 117 7.30 -2.89 19.09
C PRO A 117 8.60 -2.07 19.00
N GLU A 118 9.15 -1.66 20.14
CA GLU A 118 10.39 -0.84 20.22
C GLU A 118 11.68 -1.58 19.78
N ALA A 119 11.62 -2.85 19.40
CA ALA A 119 12.82 -3.68 19.22
C ALA A 119 13.30 -3.85 17.75
N ILE A 120 14.58 -3.50 17.55
CA ILE A 120 15.53 -3.93 16.50
C ILE A 120 15.50 -3.18 15.16
N LEU A 121 16.42 -2.21 15.04
CA LEU A 121 16.96 -1.67 13.79
C LEU A 121 17.55 -2.81 12.94
N ALA A 122 16.86 -3.21 11.88
CA ALA A 122 17.44 -4.04 10.82
C ALA A 122 16.95 -3.55 9.44
N PRO A 123 17.75 -3.71 8.38
CA PRO A 123 17.62 -3.03 7.08
C PRO A 123 16.49 -3.60 6.19
N TYR A 124 15.36 -3.99 6.77
CA TYR A 124 14.25 -4.63 6.06
C TYR A 124 13.57 -3.70 5.03
N ARG A 125 13.69 -2.37 5.19
CA ARG A 125 12.97 -1.36 4.39
C ARG A 125 13.51 -1.18 2.97
N GLU A 126 14.80 -1.38 2.72
CA GLU A 126 15.38 -1.21 1.38
C GLU A 126 15.24 -2.45 0.50
N CYS A 127 15.26 -3.64 1.12
CA CYS A 127 15.25 -4.91 0.41
C CYS A 127 13.93 -5.13 -0.35
N VAL A 128 12.78 -4.76 0.22
CA VAL A 128 11.47 -5.05 -0.39
C VAL A 128 11.13 -4.10 -1.56
N ARG A 129 11.55 -2.82 -1.51
CA ARG A 129 11.29 -1.84 -2.58
C ARG A 129 12.04 -2.19 -3.86
N LEU A 130 13.35 -2.41 -3.75
CA LEU A 130 14.19 -2.82 -4.87
C LEU A 130 13.68 -4.15 -5.43
N PHE A 131 13.36 -5.09 -4.55
CA PHE A 131 12.93 -6.42 -4.96
C PHE A 131 11.56 -6.45 -5.65
N PHE A 132 10.55 -5.72 -5.17
CA PHE A 132 9.25 -5.65 -5.84
C PHE A 132 9.38 -4.97 -7.20
N LEU A 133 10.01 -3.80 -7.24
CA LEU A 133 10.12 -2.99 -8.46
C LEU A 133 10.93 -3.71 -9.53
N GLU A 134 12.09 -4.24 -9.17
CA GLU A 134 12.96 -4.98 -10.07
C GLU A 134 12.24 -6.21 -10.63
N ARG A 135 11.56 -6.99 -9.78
CA ARG A 135 10.77 -8.16 -10.22
C ARG A 135 9.60 -7.79 -11.11
N ALA A 136 8.89 -6.71 -10.80
CA ALA A 136 7.77 -6.26 -11.58
C ALA A 136 8.23 -5.78 -12.96
N VAL A 137 9.31 -5.00 -13.03
CA VAL A 137 9.95 -4.57 -14.29
C VAL A 137 10.46 -5.76 -15.10
N GLN A 138 11.13 -6.73 -14.47
CA GLN A 138 11.57 -7.96 -15.14
C GLN A 138 10.39 -8.76 -15.72
N THR A 139 9.24 -8.76 -15.03
CA THR A 139 8.01 -9.42 -15.50
C THR A 139 7.41 -8.70 -16.71
N LEU A 140 7.45 -7.37 -16.73
CA LEU A 140 6.93 -6.54 -17.81
C LEU A 140 7.83 -6.53 -19.05
N ARG A 141 9.15 -6.73 -18.88
CA ARG A 141 10.10 -6.81 -20.00
C ARG A 141 9.79 -8.03 -20.86
N ILE A 142 9.33 -7.76 -22.08
CA ILE A 142 9.25 -8.75 -23.14
C ILE A 142 10.61 -8.75 -23.82
N HIS A 143 11.37 -9.82 -23.68
CA HIS A 143 12.32 -10.16 -24.71
C HIS A 143 11.54 -11.04 -25.69
N PRO A 144 11.44 -10.66 -26.98
CA PRO A 144 11.04 -11.60 -28.00
C PRO A 144 12.15 -12.66 -28.06
N ALA A 145 12.09 -13.63 -27.15
CA ALA A 145 12.75 -14.90 -27.41
C ALA A 145 12.14 -15.36 -28.74
N GLY A 146 13.00 -15.56 -29.76
CA GLY A 146 12.57 -15.83 -31.13
C GLY A 146 11.36 -16.76 -31.11
N GLU A 147 10.28 -16.31 -31.75
CA GLU A 147 8.97 -16.99 -31.76
C GLU A 147 9.05 -18.45 -32.27
N SER A 148 10.22 -18.87 -32.74
CA SER A 148 10.56 -20.21 -33.23
C SER A 148 10.85 -21.26 -32.15
N ASP A 149 11.10 -20.90 -30.87
CA ASP A 149 11.62 -21.87 -29.88
C ASP A 149 10.65 -22.13 -28.69
N CYS A 150 9.71 -23.06 -28.91
CA CYS A 150 8.59 -23.39 -28.01
C CYS A 150 8.98 -23.67 -26.54
N PRO A 151 10.08 -24.41 -26.24
CA PRO A 151 10.50 -24.65 -24.84
C PRO A 151 10.97 -23.38 -24.12
N ALA A 152 11.62 -22.45 -24.83
CA ALA A 152 12.09 -21.20 -24.26
C ALA A 152 10.90 -20.26 -23.93
N ALA A 153 9.93 -20.18 -24.83
CA ALA A 153 8.69 -19.42 -24.62
C ALA A 153 7.90 -19.94 -23.40
N ARG A 154 7.75 -21.26 -23.26
CA ARG A 154 7.07 -21.88 -22.10
C ARG A 154 7.78 -21.57 -20.78
N ARG A 155 9.12 -21.64 -20.74
CA ARG A 155 9.91 -21.28 -19.55
C ARG A 155 9.75 -19.80 -19.20
N ALA A 156 9.77 -18.92 -20.19
CA ALA A 156 9.56 -17.48 -20.00
C ALA A 156 8.15 -17.19 -19.44
N TYR A 157 7.11 -17.80 -20.00
CA TYR A 157 5.74 -17.69 -19.52
C TYR A 157 5.61 -18.13 -18.05
N TYR A 158 6.12 -19.33 -17.72
CA TYR A 158 6.03 -19.87 -16.37
C TYR A 158 6.79 -19.02 -15.34
N ARG A 159 7.96 -18.49 -15.72
CA ARG A 159 8.71 -17.54 -14.88
C ARG A 159 7.89 -16.28 -14.59
N ARG A 160 7.25 -15.67 -15.60
CA ARG A 160 6.39 -14.50 -15.40
C ARG A 160 5.21 -14.81 -14.49
N TYR A 161 4.53 -15.93 -14.71
CA TYR A 161 3.42 -16.35 -13.86
C TYR A 161 3.86 -16.49 -12.40
N ARG A 162 4.99 -17.17 -12.14
CA ARG A 162 5.56 -17.29 -10.78
C ARG A 162 5.90 -15.93 -10.16
N ILE A 163 6.44 -14.98 -10.92
CA ILE A 163 6.75 -13.65 -10.38
C ILE A 163 5.46 -12.89 -10.05
N VAL A 164 4.46 -12.90 -10.93
CA VAL A 164 3.14 -12.30 -10.69
C VAL A 164 2.51 -12.83 -9.39
N GLN A 165 2.53 -14.15 -9.18
CA GLN A 165 2.06 -14.76 -7.94
C GLN A 165 2.88 -14.34 -6.71
N ARG A 166 4.22 -14.30 -6.82
CA ARG A 166 5.11 -13.85 -5.74
C ARG A 166 4.90 -12.38 -5.36
N LEU A 167 4.41 -11.57 -6.29
CA LEU A 167 4.06 -10.16 -6.07
C LEU A 167 2.60 -9.99 -5.59
N GLY A 168 1.87 -11.08 -5.37
CA GLY A 168 0.50 -11.08 -4.86
C GLY A 168 -0.60 -10.78 -5.88
N PHE A 169 -0.26 -10.67 -7.16
CA PHE A 169 -1.26 -10.42 -8.21
C PHE A 169 -1.80 -11.73 -8.78
N ILE A 170 -3.09 -11.72 -9.15
CA ILE A 170 -3.75 -12.88 -9.77
C ILE A 170 -3.44 -13.02 -11.27
N SER A 171 -2.97 -11.96 -11.93
CA SER A 171 -2.66 -11.97 -13.36
C SER A 171 -1.67 -10.88 -13.76
N LEU A 172 -0.99 -11.09 -14.89
CA LEU A 172 -0.10 -10.10 -15.49
C LEU A 172 -0.87 -8.83 -15.89
N LEU A 173 -2.12 -8.98 -16.34
CA LEU A 173 -2.95 -7.83 -16.69
C LEU A 173 -3.24 -6.95 -15.48
N LYS A 174 -3.57 -7.55 -14.33
CA LYS A 174 -3.76 -6.80 -13.08
C LYS A 174 -2.47 -6.10 -12.65
N LEU A 175 -1.31 -6.75 -12.76
CA LEU A 175 -0.02 -6.08 -12.52
C LEU A 175 0.21 -4.90 -13.47
N LYS A 176 -0.10 -5.04 -14.77
CA LYS A 176 0.03 -3.96 -15.76
C LYS A 176 -0.88 -2.78 -15.47
N VAL A 177 -2.15 -3.04 -15.12
CA VAL A 177 -3.11 -2.00 -14.72
C VAL A 177 -2.63 -1.30 -13.46
N PHE A 178 -2.18 -2.05 -12.46
CA PHE A 178 -1.63 -1.52 -11.22
C PHE A 178 -0.43 -0.59 -11.45
N MET A 179 0.44 -0.97 -12.38
CA MET A 179 1.63 -0.21 -12.78
C MET A 179 1.36 0.74 -13.96
N ALA A 180 0.11 0.98 -14.36
CA ALA A 180 -0.16 1.86 -15.49
C ALA A 180 0.36 3.28 -15.21
N GLY A 181 0.99 3.90 -16.21
CA GLY A 181 1.68 5.18 -16.02
C GLY A 181 2.99 5.09 -15.23
N PHE A 182 3.50 3.88 -14.99
CA PHE A 182 4.88 3.67 -14.53
C PHE A 182 5.85 4.03 -15.66
N VAL A 183 6.25 5.29 -15.71
CA VAL A 183 7.44 5.73 -16.45
C VAL A 183 8.60 5.65 -15.45
N GLY A 184 9.64 4.90 -15.82
CA GLY A 184 10.86 4.74 -15.02
C GLY A 184 11.57 6.06 -14.81
#